data_AF-A0A7C4YUB8-F1
#
_entry.id   AF-A0A7C4YUB8-F1
#
_cell.length_a   1.000
_cell.length_b   1.000
_cell.length_c   1.000
_cell.angle_alpha   90.00
_cell.angle_beta   90.00
_cell.angle_gamma   90.00
#
_symmetry.space_group_name_H-M   'P 1'
#
loop_
_entity.id
_entity.type
_entity.pdbx_description
1 polymer ?
#
loop_
_entity_poly.entity_id
_entity_poly.type
_entity_poly.pdbx_seq_one_letter_code
_entity_poly.pdbx_strand_id
1 'polypeptide(L)' 'MDIKTVKVGPEKANCYIVSDNSGNAFVVDPGNDFEAINLELKKIK' A
#
# COMPACT_ATOMS: atom_id res chain seq x y z
N MET A 1 4.29 -5.23 -13.00
CA MET A 1 3.70 -5.54 -11.68
C MET A 1 4.74 -5.24 -10.64
N ASP A 2 4.40 -4.38 -9.70
CA ASP A 2 5.25 -4.00 -8.56
C ASP A 2 4.51 -4.33 -7.26
N ILE A 3 5.25 -4.74 -6.23
CA ILE A 3 4.69 -5.06 -4.91
C ILE A 3 5.46 -4.24 -3.88
N LYS A 4 4.74 -3.37 -3.19
CA LYS A 4 5.26 -2.58 -2.09
C LYS A 4 4.69 -3.04 -0.76
N THR A 5 5.54 -3.12 0.26
CA THR A 5 5.11 -3.41 1.63
C THR A 5 5.10 -2.12 2.46
N VAL A 6 3.99 -1.86 3.14
CA VAL A 6 3.82 -0.77 4.11
C VAL A 6 3.59 -1.40 5.47
N LYS A 7 4.32 -0.96 6.49
CA LYS A 7 4.10 -1.42 7.87
C LYS A 7 2.96 -0.62 8.48
N VAL A 8 1.94 -1.31 8.98
CA VAL A 8 0.72 -0.69 9.54
C VAL A 8 0.40 -1.20 10.94
N GLY A 9 -0.22 -0.34 11.73
CA GLY A 9 -0.65 -0.59 13.09
C GLY A 9 0.49 -0.71 14.11
N PRO A 10 0.14 -0.83 15.40
CA PRO A 10 1.10 -0.96 16.50
C PRO A 10 1.97 -2.23 16.38
N GLU A 11 1.40 -3.32 15.87
CA GLU A 11 2.08 -4.60 15.64
C GLU A 11 2.94 -4.61 14.37
N LYS A 12 2.98 -3.52 13.61
CA LYS A 12 3.73 -3.40 12.35
C LYS A 12 3.39 -4.55 11.38
N ALA A 13 2.10 -4.82 11.21
CA ALA A 13 1.58 -5.78 10.25
C ALA A 13 1.95 -5.37 8.82
N ASN A 14 2.00 -6.34 7.91
CA ASN A 14 2.25 -6.06 6.49
C ASN A 14 0.96 -5.67 5.80
N CYS A 15 0.91 -4.45 5.28
CA CYS A 15 0.00 -4.03 4.22
C CYS A 15 0.74 -4.12 2.89
N TYR A 16 0.12 -4.70 1.87
CA TYR A 16 0.70 -4.77 0.52
C TYR A 16 -0.04 -3.86 -0.43
N ILE A 17 0.71 -3.12 -1.24
CA ILE A 17 0.19 -2.37 -2.38
C ILE A 17 0.72 -3.07 -3.62
N VAL A 18 -0.19 -3.60 -4.43
CA VAL A 18 0.13 -4.26 -5.69
C VAL A 18 -0.32 -3.36 -6.82
N SER A 19 0.60 -3.05 -7.74
CA SER A 19 0.31 -2.18 -8.87
C SER A 19 0.77 -2.74 -10.20
N ASP A 20 0.14 -2.28 -11.28
CA ASP A 20 0.55 -2.54 -12.65
C ASP A 20 1.25 -1.32 -13.28
N ASN A 21 1.70 -1.48 -14.53
CA ASN A 21 2.40 -0.43 -15.26
C ASN A 21 1.43 0.62 -15.85
N SER A 22 0.13 0.46 -15.63
CA SER A 22 -0.94 1.32 -16.12
C SER A 22 -1.51 2.21 -15.01
N GLY A 23 -0.89 2.20 -13.82
CA GLY A 23 -1.30 3.00 -12.68
C GLY A 23 -2.45 2.41 -11.88
N ASN A 24 -2.91 1.21 -12.21
CA ASN A 24 -3.91 0.52 -11.39
C ASN A 24 -3.22 -0.08 -10.17
N ALA A 25 -3.88 0.01 -9.02
CA ALA A 25 -3.38 -0.59 -7.80
C ALA A 25 -4.51 -1.12 -6.92
N PHE A 26 -4.21 -2.13 -6.13
CA PHE A 26 -5.07 -2.59 -5.04
C PHE A 26 -4.26 -2.81 -3.77
N VAL A 27 -4.96 -2.76 -2.63
CA VAL A 27 -4.36 -2.85 -1.30
C VAL A 27 -4.83 -4.15 -0.63
N VAL A 28 -3.89 -4.88 -0.03
CA VAL A 28 -4.14 -6.09 0.75
C VAL A 28 -3.78 -5.82 2.20
N ASP A 29 -4.67 -6.18 3.11
CA ASP A 29 -4.53 -6.03 4.56
C ASP A 29 -4.17 -4.59 5.01
N PRO A 30 -5.01 -3.58 4.70
CA PRO A 30 -4.69 -2.16 4.93
C PRO A 30 -4.61 -1.75 6.42
N GLY A 31 -5.04 -2.59 7.36
CA GLY A 31 -5.10 -2.21 8.77
C GLY A 31 -5.89 -0.91 8.97
N ASN A 32 -5.38 0.02 9.79
CA ASN A 32 -6.07 1.28 10.12
C ASN A 32 -5.24 2.55 9.84
N ASP A 33 -4.15 2.44 9.08
CA ASP A 33 -3.22 3.55 8.81
C ASP A 33 -3.42 4.16 7.42
N PHE A 34 -4.62 4.70 7.19
CA PHE A 34 -5.01 5.24 5.89
C PHE A 34 -4.01 6.26 5.34
N GLU A 35 -3.54 7.20 6.15
CA GLU A 35 -2.62 8.26 5.70
C GLU A 35 -1.29 7.73 5.17
N ALA A 36 -0.72 6.73 5.84
CA ALA A 36 0.53 6.09 5.39
C ALA A 36 0.34 5.37 4.05
N ILE A 37 -0.78 4.65 3.90
CA ILE A 37 -1.12 3.95 2.66
C ILE A 37 -1.38 4.94 1.52
N ASN A 38 -2.14 6.00 1.78
CA ASN A 38 -2.49 7.02 0.79
C ASN A 38 -1.25 7.77 0.28
N LEU A 39 -0.26 8.02 1.15
CA LEU A 39 1.01 8.61 0.74
C LEU A 39 1.76 7.73 -0.26
N GLU A 40 1.72 6.41 -0.09
CA GLU A 40 2.36 5.47 -1.01
C GLU A 40 1.57 5.29 -2.31
N LEU A 41 0.23 5.25 -2.25
CA LEU A 41 -0.62 5.20 -3.44
C LEU A 41 -0.40 6.40 -4.37
N LYS A 42 -0.20 7.60 -3.82
CA LYS A 42 0.08 8.82 -4.60
C LYS A 42 1.40 8.79 -5.39
N LYS A 43 2.29 7.84 -5.09
CA LYS A 43 3.56 7.67 -5.81
C LYS A 43 3.43 6.76 -7.03
N ILE A 44 2.31 6.03 -7.15
CA ILE A 44 2.01 5.18 -8.30
C ILE A 44 1.57 6.10 -9.43
N LYS A 45 2.24 5.98 -10.59
CA LYS A 45 2.01 6.80 -11.78
C LYS A 45 0.98 6.19 -12.70
#